data_AF-A0A946AVS3-F1
#
_entry.id   AF-A0A946AVS3-F1
#
_cell.length_a   1.000
_cell.length_b   1.000
_cell.length_c   1.000
_cell.angle_alpha   90.00
_cell.angle_beta   90.00
_cell.angle_gamma   90.00
#
_symmetry.space_group_name_H-M   'P 1'
#
loop_
_entity.id
_entity.type
_entity.pdbx_description
1 polymer ?
#
loop_
_entity_poly.entity_id
_entity_poly.type
_entity_poly.pdbx_seq_one_letter_code
_entity_poly.pdbx_strand_id
1 'polypeptide(L)'
;YCQKTGKRLPSELEWEKAAKGGTTTKYFWGIDPDPKYAWYGGDYDLGHHPVGKKKPNNFGLYDTSGNVWEWTATEDKTKSKFSGKKQNKRIVRGGAFNVSANLITSSSRLSLHSNNRLFNVGFRCVKSP
;
A
#
# COMPACT_ATOMS: atom_id res chain seq x y z
N TYR A 1 8.87 -8.43 -11.80
CA TYR A 1 7.81 -9.46 -11.86
C TYR A 1 6.65 -9.03 -12.75
N CYS A 2 5.89 -7.98 -12.42
CA CYS A 2 4.68 -7.60 -13.17
C CYS A 2 4.87 -7.52 -14.69
N GLN A 3 5.95 -6.90 -15.17
CA GLN A 3 6.27 -6.83 -16.60
C GLN A 3 6.44 -8.20 -17.26
N LYS A 4 7.10 -9.15 -16.58
CA LYS A 4 7.26 -10.53 -17.06
C LYS A 4 5.92 -11.26 -17.22
N THR A 5 4.87 -10.79 -16.52
CA THR A 5 3.52 -11.35 -16.59
C THR A 5 2.56 -10.52 -17.46
N GLY A 6 3.08 -9.64 -18.33
CA GLY A 6 2.26 -8.77 -19.19
C GLY A 6 1.46 -7.70 -18.42
N LYS A 7 1.94 -7.30 -17.25
CA LYS A 7 1.32 -6.32 -16.35
C LYS A 7 2.32 -5.23 -15.96
N ARG A 8 1.90 -4.26 -15.14
CA ARG A 8 2.75 -3.22 -14.56
C ARG A 8 2.42 -3.00 -13.09
N LEU A 9 3.25 -2.23 -12.39
CA LEU A 9 2.84 -1.67 -11.10
C LEU A 9 1.77 -0.58 -11.34
N PRO A 10 0.82 -0.40 -10.41
CA PRO A 10 -0.10 0.73 -10.46
C PRO A 10 0.67 2.03 -10.23
N SER A 11 0.16 3.14 -10.75
CA SER A 11 0.50 4.46 -10.22
C SER A 11 -0.07 4.63 -8.82
N GLU A 12 0.49 5.57 -8.03
CA GLU A 12 -0.06 5.95 -6.73
C GLU A 12 -1.55 6.31 -6.80
N LEU A 13 -1.95 7.03 -7.85
CA LEU A 13 -3.34 7.47 -8.02
C LEU A 13 -4.28 6.31 -8.36
N GLU A 14 -3.87 5.41 -9.25
CA GLU A 14 -4.63 4.19 -9.55
C GLU A 14 -4.80 3.33 -8.30
N TRP A 15 -3.72 3.19 -7.52
CA TRP A 15 -3.74 2.44 -6.27
C TRP A 15 -4.71 3.07 -5.28
N GLU A 16 -4.65 4.38 -5.05
CA GLU A 16 -5.53 5.07 -4.09
C GLU A 16 -7.00 4.97 -4.51
N LYS A 17 -7.30 5.19 -5.80
CA LYS A 17 -8.66 5.09 -6.33
C LYS A 17 -9.21 3.68 -6.14
N ALA A 18 -8.39 2.66 -6.40
CA ALA A 18 -8.75 1.27 -6.20
C ALA A 18 -8.98 0.94 -4.73
N ALA A 19 -8.09 1.38 -3.83
CA ALA A 19 -8.16 1.15 -2.39
C ALA A 19 -9.39 1.80 -1.75
N LYS A 20 -9.73 3.04 -2.17
CA LYS A 20 -10.94 3.75 -1.71
C LYS A 20 -12.23 3.00 -2.03
N GLY A 21 -12.28 2.19 -3.09
CA GLY A 21 -13.50 1.43 -3.45
C GLY A 21 -14.73 2.33 -3.59
N GLY A 22 -14.57 3.54 -4.12
CA GLY A 22 -15.65 4.53 -4.26
C GLY A 22 -16.01 5.32 -3.00
N THR A 23 -15.37 5.09 -1.85
CA THR A 23 -15.63 5.89 -0.65
C THR A 23 -14.74 7.13 -0.55
N THR A 24 -15.18 8.07 0.29
CA THR A 24 -14.43 9.30 0.66
C THR A 24 -14.00 9.29 2.13
N THR A 25 -14.25 8.20 2.84
CA THR A 25 -13.95 8.02 4.26
C THR A 25 -12.47 7.73 4.49
N LYS A 26 -12.02 7.81 5.76
CA LYS A 26 -10.62 7.58 6.15
C LYS A 26 -10.13 6.18 5.78
N TYR A 27 -10.92 5.17 6.09
CA TYR A 27 -10.77 3.81 5.62
C TYR A 27 -11.87 3.51 4.61
N PHE A 28 -11.70 2.54 3.71
CA PHE A 28 -12.76 2.21 2.76
C PHE A 28 -14.05 1.67 3.44
N TRP A 29 -13.98 1.30 4.73
CA TRP A 29 -15.11 0.82 5.53
C TRP A 29 -15.68 1.85 6.51
N GLY A 30 -15.08 3.04 6.66
CA GLY A 30 -15.56 4.05 7.61
C GLY A 30 -14.46 4.95 8.19
N ILE A 31 -14.71 5.49 9.38
CA ILE A 31 -13.84 6.47 10.05
C ILE A 31 -12.94 5.79 11.09
N ASP A 32 -13.46 4.76 11.76
CA ASP A 32 -12.75 4.04 12.83
C ASP A 32 -12.04 2.78 12.31
N PRO A 33 -10.90 2.42 12.91
CA PRO A 33 -10.20 1.19 12.53
C PRO A 33 -11.03 -0.04 12.93
N ASP A 34 -11.12 -1.01 12.03
CA ASP A 34 -11.83 -2.27 12.30
C ASP A 34 -10.96 -3.46 11.84
N PRO A 35 -10.55 -4.36 12.76
CA PRO A 35 -9.73 -5.52 12.43
C PRO A 35 -10.43 -6.53 11.51
N LYS A 36 -11.72 -6.39 11.19
CA LYS A 36 -12.41 -7.21 10.18
C LYS A 36 -11.94 -6.91 8.75
N TYR A 37 -11.37 -5.74 8.50
CA TYR A 37 -11.01 -5.28 7.16
C TYR A 37 -9.50 -5.24 6.89
N ALA A 38 -8.66 -5.27 7.92
CA ALA A 38 -7.22 -5.08 7.76
C ALA A 38 -6.41 -5.92 8.75
N TRP A 39 -5.18 -6.24 8.36
CA TRP A 39 -4.12 -6.73 9.23
C TRP A 39 -3.21 -5.57 9.62
N TYR A 40 -3.15 -5.21 10.90
CA TYR A 40 -2.35 -4.10 11.42
C TYR A 40 -2.07 -4.29 12.92
N GLY A 41 -1.09 -3.57 13.47
CA GLY A 41 -0.72 -3.61 14.89
C GLY A 41 -0.16 -4.95 15.39
N GLY A 42 0.20 -5.87 14.50
CA GLY A 42 0.77 -7.16 14.83
C GLY A 42 2.28 -7.11 15.09
N ASP A 43 2.78 -8.13 15.79
CA ASP A 43 4.20 -8.29 16.09
C ASP A 43 5.01 -8.63 14.83
N TYR A 44 6.27 -8.20 14.82
CA TYR A 44 7.20 -8.43 13.71
C TYR A 44 7.40 -9.93 13.41
N ASP A 45 7.32 -10.78 14.44
CA ASP A 45 7.55 -12.22 14.35
C ASP A 45 6.41 -12.98 13.64
N LEU A 46 5.20 -12.41 13.59
CA LEU A 46 4.04 -13.04 12.94
C LEU A 46 4.07 -12.91 11.43
N GLY A 47 4.80 -11.93 10.89
CA GLY A 47 4.91 -11.71 9.45
C GLY A 47 3.60 -11.29 8.79
N HIS A 48 3.59 -11.33 7.45
CA HIS A 48 2.40 -11.06 6.66
C HIS A 48 1.41 -12.24 6.71
N HIS A 49 0.13 -11.97 6.50
CA HIS A 49 -0.92 -12.99 6.56
C HIS A 49 -1.32 -13.49 5.16
N PRO A 50 -1.92 -14.69 5.05
CA PRO A 50 -2.52 -15.15 3.79
C PRO A 50 -3.49 -14.12 3.22
N VAL A 51 -3.39 -13.88 1.91
CA VAL A 51 -4.19 -12.89 1.19
C VAL A 51 -5.68 -13.21 1.22
N GLY A 52 -6.53 -12.19 1.18
CA GLY A 52 -7.97 -12.35 1.02
C GLY A 52 -8.71 -12.91 2.23
N LYS A 53 -8.12 -12.78 3.44
CA LYS A 53 -8.72 -13.29 4.70
C LYS A 53 -9.48 -12.24 5.50
N LYS A 54 -9.41 -10.96 5.11
CA LYS A 54 -10.22 -9.87 5.65
C LYS A 54 -11.33 -9.50 4.66
N LYS A 55 -12.26 -8.64 5.07
CA LYS A 55 -13.33 -8.17 4.17
C LYS A 55 -12.77 -7.28 3.04
N PRO A 56 -13.24 -7.45 1.80
CA PRO A 56 -12.82 -6.61 0.68
C PRO A 56 -13.48 -5.23 0.71
N ASN A 57 -12.97 -4.31 -0.12
CA ASN A 57 -13.66 -3.06 -0.43
C ASN A 57 -14.77 -3.25 -1.49
N ASN A 58 -15.49 -2.19 -1.85
CA ASN A 58 -16.62 -2.27 -2.79
C ASN A 58 -16.23 -2.65 -4.23
N PHE A 59 -14.94 -2.66 -4.57
CA PHE A 59 -14.44 -3.16 -5.86
C PHE A 59 -14.00 -4.63 -5.78
N GLY A 60 -14.25 -5.31 -4.66
CA GLY A 60 -13.82 -6.69 -4.44
C GLY A 60 -12.32 -6.84 -4.20
N LEU A 61 -11.61 -5.74 -3.89
CA LEU A 61 -10.18 -5.78 -3.61
C LEU A 61 -9.92 -6.05 -2.14
N TYR A 62 -9.01 -6.99 -1.90
CA TYR A 62 -8.54 -7.38 -0.59
C TYR A 62 -7.19 -6.75 -0.28
N ASP A 63 -6.92 -6.61 1.02
CA ASP A 63 -5.63 -6.20 1.57
C ASP A 63 -5.12 -4.86 1.01
N THR A 64 -6.04 -3.94 0.67
CA THR A 64 -5.71 -2.54 0.30
C THR A 64 -5.60 -1.63 1.52
N SER A 65 -5.62 -2.22 2.71
CA SER A 65 -5.35 -1.61 4.02
C SER A 65 -4.68 -2.66 4.90
N GLY A 66 -3.42 -2.44 5.26
CA GLY A 66 -2.63 -3.38 6.04
C GLY A 66 -2.04 -4.54 5.24
N ASN A 67 -1.71 -5.62 5.93
CA ASN A 67 -0.92 -6.75 5.44
C ASN A 67 0.50 -6.34 4.99
N VAL A 68 0.69 -5.79 3.80
CA VAL A 68 2.00 -5.29 3.36
C VAL A 68 1.86 -3.96 2.65
N TRP A 69 2.86 -3.11 2.80
CA TRP A 69 2.99 -1.91 1.97
C TRP A 69 3.16 -2.34 0.53
N GLU A 70 2.55 -1.63 -0.41
CA GLU A 70 2.61 -2.01 -1.81
C GLU A 70 3.33 -0.99 -2.67
N TRP A 71 4.37 -1.43 -3.39
CA TRP A 71 5.07 -0.62 -4.37
C TRP A 71 4.16 -0.10 -5.48
N THR A 72 4.31 1.19 -5.78
CA THR A 72 3.72 1.85 -6.95
C THR A 72 4.81 2.25 -7.95
N ALA A 73 4.41 2.50 -9.20
CA ALA A 73 5.27 3.05 -10.24
C ALA A 73 5.63 4.53 -10.00
N THR A 74 4.94 5.22 -9.09
CA THR A 74 5.12 6.66 -8.86
C THR A 74 6.44 6.94 -8.13
N GLU A 75 7.27 7.77 -8.74
CA GLU A 75 8.48 8.32 -8.11
C GLU A 75 8.12 9.38 -7.07
N ASP A 76 8.86 9.38 -5.96
CA ASP A 76 8.85 10.52 -5.06
C ASP A 76 9.74 11.63 -5.65
N LYS A 77 9.11 12.77 -5.98
CA LYS A 77 9.79 13.93 -6.55
C LYS A 77 10.42 14.85 -5.49
N THR A 78 10.22 14.56 -4.20
CA THR A 78 10.79 15.38 -3.13
C THR A 78 12.31 15.31 -3.14
N LYS A 79 12.93 16.48 -2.94
CA LYS A 79 14.38 16.59 -2.77
C LYS A 79 14.74 16.35 -1.31
N SER A 80 15.91 15.77 -1.08
CA SER A 80 16.48 15.67 0.27
C SER A 80 16.63 17.08 0.86
N LYS A 81 16.07 17.32 2.05
CA LYS A 81 16.22 18.60 2.77
C LYS A 81 17.69 18.90 3.13
N PHE A 82 18.51 17.87 3.32
CA PHE A 82 19.92 18.00 3.68
C PHE A 82 20.82 18.23 2.46
N SER A 83 20.69 17.39 1.43
CA SER A 83 21.59 17.44 0.26
C SER A 83 21.06 18.25 -0.92
N GLY A 84 19.77 18.61 -0.92
CA GLY A 84 19.09 19.24 -2.06
C GLY A 84 18.94 18.33 -3.29
N LYS A 85 19.48 17.11 -3.26
CA LYS A 85 19.48 16.19 -4.40
C LYS A 85 18.18 15.38 -4.48
N LYS A 86 17.76 15.07 -5.71
CA LYS A 86 16.69 14.09 -5.95
C LYS A 86 17.19 12.73 -5.48
N GLN A 87 16.36 12.03 -4.71
CA GLN A 87 16.66 10.66 -4.29
C GLN A 87 15.91 9.67 -5.18
N ASN A 88 16.51 8.50 -5.40
CA ASN A 88 15.85 7.41 -6.12
C ASN A 88 14.84 6.71 -5.19
N LYS A 89 13.71 7.37 -4.97
CA LYS A 89 12.63 6.94 -4.09
C LYS A 89 11.34 6.74 -4.86
N ARG A 90 10.54 5.78 -4.41
CA ARG A 90 9.20 5.48 -4.94
C ARG A 90 8.20 5.42 -3.81
N ILE A 91 6.94 5.65 -4.16
CA ILE A 91 5.85 5.63 -3.21
C ILE A 91 5.37 4.19 -3.00
N VAL A 92 5.22 3.80 -1.74
CA VAL A 92 4.47 2.63 -1.30
C VAL A 92 3.19 3.07 -0.58
N ARG A 93 2.17 2.21 -0.62
CA ARG A 93 0.81 2.54 -0.19
C ARG A 93 0.19 1.45 0.69
N GLY A 94 -0.82 1.83 1.47
CA GLY A 94 -1.74 0.90 2.14
C GLY A 94 -1.39 0.43 3.54
N GLY A 95 -0.18 0.67 4.03
CA GLY A 95 0.24 0.18 5.34
C GLY A 95 0.61 -1.30 5.35
N ALA A 96 0.95 -1.83 6.52
CA ALA A 96 1.36 -3.22 6.70
C ALA A 96 0.84 -3.83 8.00
N PHE A 97 1.08 -5.12 8.22
CA PHE A 97 0.64 -5.84 9.41
C PHE A 97 1.25 -5.29 10.71
N ASN A 98 2.46 -4.72 10.65
CA ASN A 98 3.23 -4.26 11.81
C ASN A 98 3.20 -2.74 12.03
N VAL A 99 2.22 -2.03 11.44
CA VAL A 99 2.05 -0.59 11.65
C VAL A 99 0.74 -0.29 12.37
N SER A 100 0.66 0.88 13.01
CA SER A 100 -0.53 1.34 13.70
C SER A 100 -1.66 1.72 12.74
N ALA A 101 -2.88 1.76 13.26
CA ALA A 101 -4.11 2.01 12.50
C ALA A 101 -4.07 3.28 11.61
N ASN A 102 -3.38 4.34 12.05
CA ASN A 102 -3.24 5.59 11.30
C ASN A 102 -2.43 5.45 9.99
N LEU A 103 -1.73 4.34 9.78
CA LEU A 103 -0.90 4.08 8.60
C LEU A 103 -1.53 3.07 7.61
N ILE A 104 -2.74 2.57 7.88
CA ILE A 104 -3.48 1.67 6.99
C ILE A 104 -4.70 2.35 6.33
N THR A 105 -4.70 3.67 6.27
CA THR A 105 -5.77 4.43 5.58
C THR A 105 -5.64 4.30 4.07
N SER A 106 -6.75 4.51 3.34
CA SER A 106 -6.73 4.49 1.86
C SER A 106 -5.80 5.55 1.26
N SER A 107 -5.50 6.61 2.02
CA SER A 107 -4.60 7.71 1.66
C SER A 107 -3.16 7.57 2.20
N SER A 108 -2.84 6.50 2.92
CA SER A 108 -1.52 6.32 3.55
C SER A 108 -0.42 6.13 2.50
N ARG A 109 0.63 6.96 2.58
CA ARG A 109 1.82 6.90 1.73
C ARG A 109 3.09 6.84 2.56
N LEU A 110 4.05 6.08 2.07
CA LEU A 110 5.43 6.08 2.56
C LEU A 110 6.37 6.17 1.36
N SER A 111 7.47 6.91 1.53
CA SER A 111 8.50 7.06 0.50
C SER A 111 9.72 6.23 0.87
N LEU A 112 10.07 5.27 0.02
CA LEU A 112 11.17 4.34 0.24
C LEU A 112 12.17 4.40 -0.91
N HIS A 113 13.44 4.14 -0.62
CA HIS A 113 14.44 3.98 -1.67
C HIS A 113 14.07 2.79 -2.56
N SER A 114 14.19 2.94 -3.87
CA SER A 114 13.68 1.93 -4.83
C SER A 114 14.41 0.59 -4.79
N ASN A 115 15.58 0.53 -4.13
CA ASN A 115 16.33 -0.69 -3.87
C ASN A 115 15.98 -1.35 -2.52
N ASN A 116 15.11 -0.74 -1.70
CA ASN A 116 14.67 -1.34 -0.44
C ASN A 116 13.89 -2.64 -0.68
N ARG A 117 14.20 -3.66 0.11
CA ARG A 117 13.50 -4.95 0.15
C ARG A 117 13.19 -5.28 1.60
N LEU A 118 12.09 -4.73 2.09
CA LEU A 118 11.65 -4.92 3.47
C LEU A 118 10.64 -6.07 3.53
N PHE A 119 10.67 -6.84 4.61
CA PHE A 119 9.79 -8.00 4.82
C PHE A 119 8.29 -7.64 4.83
N ASN A 120 7.95 -6.38 5.11
CA ASN A 120 6.59 -5.86 5.14
C ASN A 120 6.22 -5.03 3.90
N VAL A 121 7.01 -5.11 2.82
CA VAL A 121 6.75 -4.41 1.55
C VAL A 121 6.64 -5.41 0.41
N GLY A 122 5.44 -5.49 -0.17
CA GLY A 122 5.13 -6.26 -1.37
C GLY A 122 4.72 -5.37 -2.54
N PHE A 123 3.88 -5.90 -3.42
CA PHE A 123 3.34 -5.18 -4.57
C PHE A 123 2.08 -5.88 -5.08
N ARG A 124 1.25 -5.13 -5.83
CA ARG A 124 0.25 -5.71 -6.73
C ARG A 124 0.51 -5.29 -8.16
N CYS A 125 0.13 -6.14 -9.10
CA CYS A 125 0.21 -5.85 -10.52
C CYS A 125 -1.15 -5.41 -11.06
N VAL A 126 -1.14 -4.48 -12.01
CA VAL A 126 -2.32 -4.07 -12.78
C VAL A 126 -2.07 -4.29 -14.26
N LYS A 127 -3.14 -4.55 -15.01
CA LYS A 127 -3.11 -4.62 -16.47
C LYS A 127 -3.71 -3.33 -17.02
N SER A 128 -3.07 -2.74 -18.03
CA SER A 128 -3.72 -1.68 -18.81
C SER A 128 -4.94 -2.26 -19.54
N PRO A 129 -5.93 -1.42 -19.93
CA PRO A 129 -7.05 -1.85 -20.76
C PRO A 129 -6.59 -2.61 -22.01
#